data_AF-A0A0F8VMY1-F1
#
_entry.id   AF-A0A0F8VMY1-F1
#
_cell.length_a   1.000
_cell.length_b   1.000
_cell.length_c   1.000
_cell.angle_alpha   90.00
_cell.angle_beta   90.00
_cell.angle_gamma   90.00
#
_symmetry.space_group_name_H-M   'P 1'
#
loop_
_entity.id
_entity.type
_entity.pdbx_description
1 polymer ?
#
loop_
_entity_poly.entity_id
_entity_poly.type
_entity_poly.pdbx_seq_one_letter_code
_entity_poly.pdbx_strand_id
1 'polypeptide(L)'
;KVGLIEPIVVRALDNNKYEVVCGMRRYYALKDLKIGEVECSVKKLTDIEAIDIAFLENLQREELTSIEEGILYLTRLKLEEDFLKIYATGVNKIAERI
;
A
#
# COMPACT_ATOMS: atom_id res chain seq x y z
N LYS A 1 18.89 19.58 0.69
CA LYS A 1 17.60 18.86 0.59
C LYS A 1 17.88 17.38 0.77
N VAL A 2 17.49 16.77 1.90
CA VAL A 2 17.47 15.31 2.00
C VAL A 2 16.15 14.90 1.36
N GLY A 3 16.17 14.62 0.05
CA GLY A 3 14.98 14.18 -0.67
C GLY A 3 14.57 12.78 -0.21
N LEU A 4 13.32 12.40 -0.48
CA LEU A 4 12.91 11.00 -0.36
C LEU A 4 13.82 10.16 -1.27
N ILE A 5 14.59 9.23 -0.70
CA ILE A 5 15.42 8.30 -1.46
C ILE A 5 14.54 7.40 -2.33
N GLU A 6 13.40 7.00 -1.78
CA GLU A 6 12.36 6.28 -2.48
C GLU A 6 11.06 7.08 -2.39
N PRO A 7 10.39 7.36 -3.53
CA PRO A 7 9.15 8.13 -3.56
C PRO A 7 7.97 7.33 -3.00
N ILE A 8 6.95 8.05 -2.51
CA ILE A 8 5.66 7.45 -2.13
C ILE A 8 4.94 7.07 -3.42
N VAL A 9 4.41 5.84 -3.49
CA VAL A 9 3.61 5.40 -4.63
C VAL A 9 2.16 5.72 -4.34
N VAL A 10 1.53 6.47 -5.25
CA VAL A 10 0.12 6.84 -5.15
C VAL A 10 -0.62 6.43 -6.41
N ARG A 11 -1.93 6.24 -6.29
CA ARG A 11 -2.83 6.16 -7.44
C ARG A 11 -3.86 7.27 -7.42
N ALA A 12 -4.26 7.72 -8.60
CA ALA A 12 -5.29 8.72 -8.75
C ALA A 12 -6.67 8.10 -8.44
N LEU A 13 -7.46 8.82 -7.65
CA LEU A 13 -8.88 8.58 -7.43
C LEU A 13 -9.71 9.68 -8.09
N ASP A 14 -11.03 9.57 -7.98
CA ASP A 14 -11.94 10.64 -8.40
C ASP A 14 -11.74 11.92 -7.56
N ASN A 15 -12.18 13.06 -8.13
CA ASN A 15 -12.16 14.37 -7.49
C ASN A 15 -10.77 14.90 -7.11
N ASN A 16 -9.75 14.65 -7.95
CA ASN A 16 -8.36 15.08 -7.73
C ASN A 16 -7.76 14.57 -6.41
N LYS A 17 -8.22 13.42 -5.92
CA LYS A 17 -7.68 12.78 -4.73
C LYS A 17 -6.67 11.71 -5.10
N TYR A 18 -5.79 11.42 -4.15
CA TYR A 18 -4.80 10.36 -4.29
C TYR A 18 -4.90 9.40 -3.12
N GLU A 19 -4.65 8.13 -3.41
CA GLU A 19 -4.49 7.08 -2.40
C GLU A 19 -3.03 6.66 -2.35
N VAL A 20 -2.49 6.52 -1.14
CA VAL A 20 -1.17 5.93 -0.94
C VAL A 20 -1.27 4.42 -1.11
N VAL A 21 -0.53 3.91 -2.09
CA VAL A 21 -0.41 2.47 -2.34
C VAL A 21 0.79 1.89 -1.58
N CYS A 22 1.92 2.60 -1.55
CA CYS A 22 3.11 2.20 -0.80
C CYS A 22 3.76 3.38 -0.10
N GLY A 23 4.42 3.12 1.03
CA GLY A 23 5.19 4.13 1.75
C GLY A 23 4.38 4.91 2.81
N MET A 24 3.37 4.30 3.43
CA MET A 24 2.56 4.91 4.50
C MET A 24 3.40 5.49 5.64
N ARG A 25 4.50 4.83 6.03
CA ARG A 25 5.43 5.36 7.05
C ARG A 25 6.06 6.70 6.65
N ARG A 26 6.42 6.85 5.37
CA ARG A 26 6.95 8.11 4.81
C ARG A 26 5.85 9.17 4.75
N TYR A 27 4.65 8.79 4.34
CA TYR A 27 3.49 9.68 4.37
C TYR A 27 3.24 10.26 5.78
N TYR A 28 3.19 9.41 6.81
CA TYR A 28 3.01 9.87 8.19
C TYR A 28 4.17 10.76 8.66
N ALA A 29 5.42 10.41 8.37
CA ALA A 29 6.56 11.25 8.71
C ALA A 29 6.47 12.65 8.06
N LEU A 30 6.05 12.73 6.78
CA LEU A 30 5.87 14.02 6.09
C LEU A 30 4.70 14.83 6.68
N LYS A 31 3.61 14.15 7.06
CA LYS A 31 2.44 14.76 7.72
C LYS A 31 2.83 15.35 9.07
N ASP A 32 3.61 14.62 9.87
CA ASP A 32 4.13 15.08 11.16
C ASP A 32 5.07 16.29 10.98
N LEU A 33 5.86 16.30 9.91
CA LEU A 33 6.73 17.42 9.53
C LEU A 33 5.99 18.60 8.88
N LYS A 34 4.67 18.49 8.66
CA LYS A 34 3.82 19.51 8.02
C LYS A 34 4.34 19.94 6.63
N ILE A 35 4.93 19.00 5.89
CA ILE A 35 5.38 19.24 4.52
C ILE A 35 4.14 19.25 3.62
N GLY A 36 3.86 20.40 2.99
CA GLY A 36 2.64 20.60 2.19
C GLY A 36 2.67 19.96 0.80
N GLU A 37 3.87 19.74 0.24
CA GLU A 37 4.03 19.15 -1.10
C GLU A 37 5.24 18.21 -1.11
N VAL A 38 5.07 17.06 -1.74
CA VAL A 38 6.13 16.07 -1.92
C VAL A 38 6.02 15.41 -3.29
N GLU A 39 7.16 15.01 -3.83
CA GLU A 39 7.21 14.24 -5.07
C GLU A 39 6.77 12.79 -4.82
N CYS A 40 5.77 12.35 -5.59
CA CYS A 40 5.21 11.01 -5.53
C CYS A 40 5.26 10.33 -6.91
N SER A 41 5.38 9.01 -6.91
CA SER A 41 5.21 8.21 -8.13
C SER A 41 3.73 7.89 -8.33
N VAL A 42 3.11 8.51 -9.33
CA VAL A 42 1.69 8.28 -9.66
C VAL A 42 1.57 7.10 -10.61
N LYS A 43 0.84 6.06 -10.21
CA LYS A 43 0.54 4.89 -11.04
C LYS A 43 -0.96 4.76 -11.31
N LYS A 44 -1.31 4.25 -12.50
CA LYS A 44 -2.69 3.86 -12.82
C LYS A 44 -2.86 2.40 -12.40
N LEU A 45 -3.62 2.18 -11.34
CA LEU A 45 -3.80 0.86 -10.73
C LEU A 45 -5.28 0.65 -10.40
N THR A 46 -5.81 -0.51 -10.77
CA THR A 46 -7.09 -1.02 -10.26
C THR A 46 -7.00 -1.29 -8.76
N ASP A 47 -8.14 -1.49 -8.09
CA ASP A 47 -8.17 -1.80 -6.65
C ASP A 47 -7.36 -3.06 -6.34
N ILE A 48 -7.51 -4.07 -7.18
CA ILE A 48 -6.79 -5.34 -7.08
C ILE A 48 -5.28 -5.10 -7.24
N GLU A 49 -4.85 -4.39 -8.29
CA GLU A 49 -3.41 -4.13 -8.50
C GLU A 49 -2.79 -3.27 -7.39
N ALA A 50 -3.52 -2.31 -6.84
CA ALA A 50 -3.05 -1.49 -5.72
C ALA A 50 -2.81 -2.34 -4.47
N ILE A 51 -3.77 -3.22 -4.18
CA ILE A 51 -3.71 -4.18 -3.08
C ILE A 51 -2.54 -5.16 -3.26
N ASP A 52 -2.35 -5.70 -4.46
CA ASP A 52 -1.22 -6.58 -4.79
C ASP A 52 0.13 -5.90 -4.54
N ILE A 53 0.29 -4.68 -5.05
CA ILE A 53 1.56 -3.96 -4.94
C ILE A 53 1.84 -3.61 -3.48
N ALA A 54 0.82 -3.18 -2.71
CA ALA A 54 0.97 -2.89 -1.29
C ALA A 54 1.39 -4.14 -0.50
N PHE A 55 0.76 -5.28 -0.77
CA PHE A 55 1.11 -6.55 -0.14
C PHE A 55 2.52 -7.02 -0.52
N LEU A 56 2.89 -6.94 -1.80
CA LEU A 56 4.22 -7.31 -2.28
C LEU A 56 5.32 -6.46 -1.63
N GLU A 57 5.08 -5.16 -1.41
CA GLU A 57 6.03 -4.29 -0.72
C GLU A 57 6.19 -4.67 0.76
N ASN A 58 5.08 -4.92 1.48
CA ASN A 58 5.12 -5.40 2.86
C ASN A 58 5.83 -6.76 2.97
N LEU A 59 5.58 -7.67 2.02
CA LEU A 59 6.22 -8.97 1.95
C LEU A 59 7.74 -8.86 1.72
N GLN A 60 8.16 -8.00 0.79
CA GLN A 60 9.59 -7.74 0.52
C GLN A 60 10.31 -7.14 1.73
N ARG A 61 9.58 -6.43 2.60
CA ARG A 61 10.13 -5.79 3.80
C ARG A 61 10.02 -6.65 5.06
N GLU A 62 9.48 -7.86 4.95
CA GLU A 62 9.23 -8.74 6.10
C GLU A 62 8.37 -8.06 7.19
N GLU A 63 7.50 -7.11 6.80
CA GLU A 63 6.66 -6.29 7.71
C GLU A 63 5.19 -6.73 7.66
N LEU A 64 4.91 -8.02 7.47
CA LEU A 64 3.55 -8.54 7.43
C LEU A 64 2.91 -8.56 8.82
N THR A 65 1.60 -8.27 8.86
CA THR A 65 0.75 -8.54 10.02
C THR A 65 0.43 -10.04 10.11
N SER A 66 0.06 -10.52 11.29
CA SER A 66 -0.28 -11.95 11.51
C SER A 66 -1.41 -12.46 10.61
N ILE A 67 -2.31 -11.57 10.16
CA ILE A 67 -3.35 -11.91 9.19
C ILE A 67 -2.72 -12.12 7.81
N GLU A 68 -1.88 -11.20 7.36
CA GLU A 68 -1.15 -11.29 6.09
C GLU A 68 -0.23 -12.52 6.03
N GLU A 69 0.46 -12.84 7.13
CA GLU A 69 1.28 -14.05 7.25
C GLU A 69 0.45 -15.33 7.15
N GLY A 70 -0.72 -15.35 7.80
CA GLY A 70 -1.65 -16.48 7.72
C GLY A 70 -2.15 -16.71 6.29
N ILE A 71 -2.50 -15.62 5.60
CA ILE A 71 -2.89 -15.66 4.18
C ILE A 71 -1.73 -16.18 3.31
N LEU A 72 -0.51 -15.66 3.49
CA LEU A 72 0.69 -16.12 2.77
C LEU A 72 0.92 -17.62 2.97
N TYR A 73 0.75 -18.11 4.20
CA TYR A 73 0.90 -19.51 4.54
C TYR A 73 -0.12 -20.40 3.82
N LEU A 74 -1.40 -20.00 3.79
CA LEU A 74 -2.46 -20.72 3.05
C LEU A 74 -2.17 -20.76 1.54
N THR A 75 -1.70 -19.66 0.96
CA THR A 75 -1.28 -19.60 -0.44
C THR A 75 -0.08 -20.51 -0.71
N ARG A 76 0.91 -20.57 0.18
CA ARG A 76 2.07 -21.47 0.05
C ARG A 76 1.66 -22.94 0.03
N LEU A 77 0.61 -23.29 0.77
CA LEU A 77 0.01 -24.62 0.76
C LEU A 77 -0.92 -24.88 -0.44
N LYS A 78 -1.09 -23.89 -1.34
CA LYS A 78 -2.00 -23.93 -2.50
C LYS A 78 -3.45 -24.20 -2.13
N LEU A 79 -3.87 -23.82 -0.93
CA LEU A 79 -5.21 -24.09 -0.42
C LEU A 79 -6.23 -23.02 -0.85
N GLU A 80 -5.76 -21.81 -1.16
CA GLU A 80 -6.59 -20.73 -1.70
C GLU A 80 -5.84 -19.99 -2.81
N GLU A 81 -6.45 -19.89 -3.99
CA GLU A 81 -5.90 -19.18 -5.15
C GLU A 81 -6.32 -17.69 -5.20
N ASP A 82 -7.38 -17.31 -4.49
CA ASP A 82 -7.98 -15.97 -4.51
C ASP A 82 -7.46 -15.07 -3.35
N PHE A 83 -6.13 -14.99 -3.23
CA PHE A 83 -5.39 -14.18 -2.25
C PHE A 83 -5.94 -12.74 -2.10
N LEU A 84 -6.13 -12.08 -3.24
CA LEU A 84 -6.55 -10.67 -3.34
C LEU A 84 -7.92 -10.39 -2.76
N LYS A 85 -8.87 -11.33 -2.86
CA LYS A 85 -10.22 -11.13 -2.34
C LYS A 85 -10.23 -11.15 -0.81
N ILE A 86 -9.47 -12.06 -0.22
CA ILE A 86 -9.38 -12.21 1.24
C ILE A 86 -8.66 -11.01 1.84
N TYR A 87 -7.53 -10.64 1.26
CA TYR A 87 -6.75 -9.49 1.69
C TYR A 87 -7.51 -8.17 1.46
N ALA A 88 -8.21 -7.99 0.33
CA ALA A 88 -9.08 -6.83 0.10
C ALA A 88 -10.20 -6.69 1.14
N THR A 89 -10.75 -7.81 1.61
CA THR A 89 -11.80 -7.79 2.65
C THR A 89 -11.24 -7.30 4.00
N GLY A 90 -9.96 -7.54 4.28
CA GLY A 90 -9.28 -7.09 5.50
C GLY A 90 -8.69 -5.67 5.44
N VAL A 91 -8.18 -5.24 4.28
CA VAL A 91 -7.35 -4.03 4.13
C VAL A 91 -8.11 -2.78 3.68
N ASN A 92 -9.33 -2.92 3.16
CA ASN A 92 -10.21 -1.83 2.73
C ASN A 92 -10.47 -0.71 3.77
N LYS A 93 -9.95 -0.83 5.00
CA LYS A 93 -10.05 0.17 6.06
C LYS A 93 -8.89 1.18 6.11
N ILE A 94 -7.74 0.92 5.47
CA ILE A 94 -6.49 1.70 5.72
C ILE A 94 -6.24 2.80 4.68
N ALA A 95 -7.02 2.86 3.59
CA ALA A 95 -6.90 3.88 2.56
C ALA A 95 -7.28 5.28 3.07
N GLU A 96 -6.38 5.94 3.80
CA GLU A 96 -6.51 7.36 4.13
C GLU A 96 -6.32 8.18 2.85
N ARG A 97 -7.37 8.92 2.49
CA ARG A 97 -7.38 9.88 1.38
C ARG A 97 -6.40 11.02 1.66
N ILE A 98 -5.49 11.28 0.71
CA ILE A 98 -4.68 12.50 0.67
C ILE A 98 -5.49 13.61 0.02
#